data_AF-A0A7K2MNU6-F1
#
_entry.id   AF-A0A7K2MNU6-F1
#
_cell.length_a   1.000
_cell.length_b   1.000
_cell.length_c   1.000
_cell.angle_alpha   90.00
_cell.angle_beta   90.00
_cell.angle_gamma   90.00
#
_symmetry.space_group_name_H-M   'P 1'
#
loop_
_entity.id
_entity.type
_entity.pdbx_description
1 polymer ?
#
loop_
_entity_poly.entity_id
_entity_poly.type
_entity_poly.pdbx_seq_one_letter_code
_entity_poly.pdbx_strand_id
1 'polypeptide(L)'
;MGDTGPTGPVMDRDEVDRALARLGAEHEAIETSLLALQDHAGRRLLEGAELTGVTAERWSAAEASITLLWTYFDAYTGALRTAREIRSRRRWSSREDLVELTELLRGEAVTVSGGAAATANAPAPPGGP
;
A
#
# COMPACT_ATOMS: atom_id res chain seq x y z
N MET A 1 1.98 31.13 -14.49
CA MET A 1 2.54 30.19 -15.48
C MET A 1 2.63 28.85 -14.79
N GLY A 2 1.58 28.03 -14.96
CA GLY A 2 1.52 26.67 -14.44
C GLY A 2 2.15 25.73 -15.46
N ASP A 3 3.15 24.99 -15.01
CA ASP A 3 3.55 23.74 -15.62
C ASP A 3 2.62 22.67 -15.03
N THR A 4 1.88 21.98 -15.88
CA THR A 4 1.08 20.80 -15.52
C THR A 4 1.68 19.61 -16.24
N GLY A 5 2.76 19.06 -15.68
CA GLY A 5 3.07 17.64 -15.81
C GLY A 5 1.97 16.75 -15.19
N PRO A 6 2.02 15.42 -15.41
CA PRO A 6 0.99 14.46 -14.98
C PRO A 6 0.69 14.48 -13.47
N THR A 7 1.58 15.06 -12.66
CA THR A 7 1.51 15.17 -11.20
C THR A 7 0.70 16.36 -10.66
N GLY A 8 0.22 17.26 -11.55
CA GLY A 8 -0.41 18.53 -11.18
C GLY A 8 0.61 19.54 -10.61
N PRO A 9 0.17 20.74 -10.18
CA PRO A 9 1.08 21.73 -9.60
C PRO A 9 1.76 21.20 -8.32
N VAL A 10 3.03 21.59 -8.13
CA VAL A 10 3.85 21.26 -6.94
C VAL A 10 3.09 21.59 -5.66
N MET A 11 3.04 20.62 -4.74
CA MET A 11 2.36 20.76 -3.46
C MET A 11 3.00 21.84 -2.60
N ASP A 12 2.17 22.60 -1.89
CA ASP A 12 2.67 23.45 -0.81
C ASP A 12 2.95 22.64 0.47
N ARG A 13 3.52 23.29 1.50
CA ARG A 13 3.94 22.61 2.73
C ARG A 13 2.76 22.06 3.52
N ASP A 14 1.66 22.81 3.58
CA ASP A 14 0.48 22.41 4.35
C ASP A 14 -0.26 21.28 3.64
N GLU A 15 -0.25 21.27 2.30
CA GLU A 15 -0.70 20.16 1.48
C GLU A 15 0.14 18.90 1.72
N VAL A 16 1.47 19.01 1.76
CA VAL A 16 2.34 17.86 2.04
C VAL A 16 2.10 17.34 3.46
N ASP A 17 2.03 18.22 4.46
CA ASP A 17 1.82 17.82 5.85
C ASP A 17 0.47 17.11 6.04
N ARG A 18 -0.59 17.61 5.40
CA ARG A 18 -1.89 16.93 5.38
C ARG A 18 -1.84 15.59 4.66
N ALA A 19 -1.13 15.49 3.55
CA ALA A 19 -0.97 14.23 2.84
C ALA A 19 -0.20 13.19 3.68
N LEU A 20 0.91 13.58 4.31
CA LEU A 20 1.67 12.71 5.20
C LEU A 20 0.88 12.28 6.43
N ALA A 21 0.07 13.16 7.01
CA ALA A 21 -0.82 12.83 8.12
C ALA A 21 -1.88 11.81 7.69
N ARG A 22 -2.52 12.03 6.53
CA ARG A 22 -3.52 11.09 5.98
C ARG A 22 -2.90 9.73 5.69
N LEU A 23 -1.77 9.69 4.99
CA LEU A 23 -1.05 8.45 4.67
C LEU A 23 -0.59 7.71 5.93
N GLY A 24 -0.20 8.45 6.98
CA GLY A 24 0.08 7.88 8.30
C GLY A 24 -1.13 7.17 8.90
N ALA A 25 -2.30 7.81 8.91
CA ALA A 25 -3.52 7.19 9.41
C ALA A 25 -3.96 5.98 8.56
N GLU A 26 -3.82 6.07 7.23
CA GLU A 26 -4.09 4.94 6.32
C GLU A 26 -3.12 3.78 6.58
N HIS A 27 -1.84 4.06 6.84
CA HIS A 27 -0.83 3.05 7.18
C HIS A 27 -1.20 2.28 8.46
N GLU A 28 -1.54 2.99 9.54
CA GLU A 28 -1.97 2.37 10.80
C GLU A 28 -3.25 1.53 10.64
N ALA A 29 -4.21 2.01 9.84
CA ALA A 29 -5.45 1.29 9.57
C ALA A 29 -5.20 -0.01 8.77
N ILE A 30 -4.32 0.05 7.77
CA ILE A 30 -3.92 -1.14 6.99
C ILE A 30 -3.17 -2.12 7.88
N GLU A 31 -2.21 -1.65 8.69
CA GLU A 31 -1.46 -2.49 9.63
C GLU A 31 -2.41 -3.26 10.55
N THR A 32 -3.34 -2.54 11.17
CA THR A 32 -4.36 -3.12 12.05
C THR A 32 -5.18 -4.18 11.33
N SER A 33 -5.58 -3.91 10.09
CA SER A 33 -6.36 -4.85 9.29
C SER A 33 -5.57 -6.11 8.92
N LEU A 34 -4.28 -5.97 8.58
CA LEU A 34 -3.41 -7.10 8.27
C LEU A 34 -3.12 -7.96 9.50
N LEU A 35 -2.85 -7.34 10.65
CA LEU A 35 -2.68 -8.04 11.92
C LEU A 35 -3.94 -8.80 12.33
N ALA A 36 -5.12 -8.18 12.19
CA ALA A 36 -6.39 -8.85 12.44
C ALA A 36 -6.62 -10.05 11.49
N LEU A 37 -6.20 -9.94 10.23
CA LEU A 37 -6.26 -11.04 9.28
C LEU A 37 -5.32 -12.20 9.65
N GLN A 38 -4.12 -11.91 10.17
CA GLN A 38 -3.18 -12.93 10.65
C GLN A 38 -3.73 -13.69 11.86
N ASP A 39 -4.32 -12.98 12.82
CA ASP A 39 -4.87 -13.60 14.03
C ASP A 39 -6.25 -14.23 13.84
N HIS A 40 -6.82 -14.13 12.63
CA HIS A 40 -8.17 -14.57 12.35
C HIS A 40 -8.34 -16.08 12.62
N ALA A 41 -9.33 -16.44 13.45
CA ALA A 41 -9.56 -17.82 13.86
C ALA A 41 -9.76 -18.80 12.68
N GLY A 42 -10.41 -18.34 11.60
CA GLY A 42 -10.57 -19.14 10.38
C GLY A 42 -9.25 -19.45 9.67
N ARG A 43 -8.28 -18.52 9.68
CA ARG A 43 -6.93 -18.75 9.14
C ARG A 43 -6.20 -19.77 10.00
N ARG A 44 -6.19 -19.58 11.31
CA ARG A 44 -5.56 -20.51 12.26
C ARG A 44 -6.09 -21.93 12.15
N LEU A 45 -7.39 -22.09 11.89
CA LEU A 45 -8.02 -23.38 11.66
C LEU A 45 -7.51 -24.05 10.37
N LEU A 46 -7.36 -23.29 9.29
CA LEU A 46 -6.89 -23.81 8.01
C LEU A 46 -5.40 -24.14 8.00
N GLU A 47 -4.57 -23.35 8.70
CA GLU A 47 -3.14 -23.62 8.87
C GLU A 47 -2.86 -24.87 9.70
N GLY A 48 -3.72 -25.16 10.68
CA GLY A 48 -3.56 -26.31 11.57
C GLY A 48 -4.14 -27.63 11.05
N ALA A 49 -4.76 -27.64 9.86
CA ALA A 49 -5.43 -28.80 9.31
C ALA A 49 -4.66 -29.40 8.13
N GLU A 50 -4.69 -30.73 7.99
CA GLU A 50 -4.28 -31.39 6.75
C GLU A 50 -5.37 -31.18 5.68
N LEU A 51 -5.21 -30.13 4.89
CA LEU A 51 -6.14 -29.79 3.82
C LEU A 51 -5.89 -30.67 2.59
N THR A 52 -6.96 -31.08 1.92
CA THR A 52 -6.90 -31.85 0.68
C THR A 52 -7.90 -31.32 -0.35
N GLY A 53 -7.67 -31.67 -1.62
CA GLY A 53 -8.54 -31.29 -2.74
C GLY A 53 -8.74 -29.77 -2.87
N VAL A 54 -9.97 -29.36 -3.19
CA VAL A 54 -10.31 -27.96 -3.51
C VAL A 54 -10.02 -27.00 -2.35
N THR A 55 -10.15 -27.45 -1.10
CA THR A 55 -9.86 -26.59 0.05
C THR A 55 -8.37 -26.28 0.15
N ALA A 56 -7.50 -27.25 -0.13
CA ALA A 56 -6.06 -27.04 -0.14
C ALA A 56 -5.62 -26.08 -1.25
N GLU A 57 -6.16 -26.25 -2.46
CA GLU A 57 -5.87 -25.39 -3.61
C GLU A 57 -6.26 -23.92 -3.34
N ARG A 58 -7.49 -23.71 -2.84
CA ARG A 58 -7.98 -22.37 -2.51
C ARG A 58 -7.23 -21.75 -1.34
N TRP A 59 -6.87 -22.55 -0.34
CA TRP A 59 -6.09 -22.07 0.80
C TRP A 59 -4.69 -21.62 0.38
N SER A 60 -4.01 -22.40 -0.47
CA SER A 60 -2.69 -22.03 -1.00
C SER A 60 -2.73 -20.71 -1.78
N ALA A 61 -3.75 -20.49 -2.61
CA ALA A 61 -3.93 -19.24 -3.34
C ALA A 61 -4.21 -18.05 -2.40
N ALA A 62 -4.98 -18.28 -1.33
CA ALA A 62 -5.25 -17.28 -0.30
C ALA A 62 -3.96 -16.93 0.48
N GLU A 63 -3.17 -17.93 0.87
CA GLU A 63 -1.90 -17.74 1.58
C GLU A 63 -0.90 -16.93 0.75
N ALA A 64 -0.78 -17.22 -0.55
CA ALA A 64 0.03 -16.44 -1.47
C ALA A 64 -0.44 -14.99 -1.59
N SER A 65 -1.76 -14.77 -1.63
CA SER A 65 -2.35 -13.42 -1.66
C SER A 65 -2.06 -12.66 -0.37
N ILE A 66 -2.12 -13.32 0.79
CA ILE A 66 -1.83 -12.72 2.09
C ILE A 66 -0.34 -12.37 2.22
N THR A 67 0.55 -13.23 1.73
CA THR A 67 1.99 -12.93 1.65
C THR A 67 2.23 -11.69 0.80
N LEU A 68 1.56 -11.58 -0.34
CA LEU A 68 1.66 -10.44 -1.24
C LEU A 68 1.16 -9.14 -0.60
N LEU A 69 0.09 -9.19 0.19
CA LEU A 69 -0.41 -8.03 0.94
C LEU A 69 0.65 -7.48 1.91
N TRP A 70 1.37 -8.34 2.62
CA TRP A 70 2.48 -7.91 3.49
C TRP A 70 3.62 -7.30 2.69
N THR A 71 4.00 -7.88 1.54
CA THR A 71 5.01 -7.29 0.66
C THR A 71 4.63 -5.87 0.21
N TYR A 72 3.35 -5.64 -0.15
CA TYR A 72 2.87 -4.29 -0.48
C TYR A 72 2.92 -3.36 0.73
N PHE A 73 2.56 -3.85 1.91
CA PHE A 73 2.61 -3.07 3.14
C PHE A 73 4.04 -2.66 3.52
N ASP A 74 5.03 -3.54 3.34
CA ASP A 74 6.44 -3.22 3.56
C ASP A 74 6.93 -2.14 2.57
N ALA A 75 6.57 -2.27 1.29
CA ALA A 75 6.88 -1.26 0.27
C ALA A 75 6.25 0.10 0.62
N TYR A 76 4.99 0.10 1.04
CA TYR A 76 4.29 1.31 1.48
C TYR A 76 4.95 1.94 2.72
N THR A 77 5.32 1.12 3.71
CA THR A 77 6.06 1.55 4.90
C THR A 77 7.40 2.21 4.53
N GLY A 78 8.14 1.61 3.59
CA GLY A 78 9.40 2.15 3.08
C GLY A 78 9.23 3.51 2.40
N ALA A 79 8.21 3.64 1.54
CA ALA A 79 7.91 4.91 0.86
C ALA A 79 7.50 6.01 1.84
N LEU A 80 6.62 5.70 2.80
CA LEU A 80 6.17 6.65 3.82
C LEU A 80 7.31 7.08 4.74
N ARG A 81 8.20 6.17 5.12
CA ARG A 81 9.43 6.50 5.87
C ARG A 81 10.30 7.48 5.07
N THR A 82 10.53 7.20 3.80
CA THR A 82 11.35 8.06 2.93
C THR A 82 10.77 9.47 2.81
N ALA A 83 9.45 9.57 2.64
CA ALA A 83 8.75 10.86 2.61
C ALA A 83 8.92 11.65 3.92
N ARG A 84 8.79 10.97 5.07
CA ARG A 84 9.01 11.57 6.40
C ARG A 84 10.46 12.01 6.62
N GLU A 85 11.43 11.25 6.10
CA GLU A 85 12.85 11.61 6.17
C GLU A 85 13.13 12.90 5.39
N ILE A 86 12.64 13.03 4.15
CA ILE A 86 12.75 14.26 3.36
C ILE A 86 12.12 15.44 4.12
N ARG A 87 10.93 15.24 4.66
CA ARG A 87 10.20 16.23 5.48
C ARG A 87 10.97 16.68 6.73
N SER A 88 11.81 15.82 7.30
CA SER A 88 12.59 16.10 8.51
C SER A 88 13.89 16.88 8.24
N ARG A 89 14.31 17.02 6.97
CA ARG A 89 15.55 17.74 6.61
C ARG A 89 15.47 19.21 7.04
N ARG A 90 16.56 19.76 7.60
CA ARG A 90 16.64 21.18 8.02
C ARG A 90 16.30 22.18 6.89
N ARG A 91 16.49 21.79 5.62
CA ARG A 91 16.31 22.64 4.44
C ARG A 91 15.00 22.36 3.66
N TRP A 92 14.09 21.50 4.15
CA TRP A 92 12.89 21.04 3.42
C TRP A 92 11.96 22.15 2.91
N SER A 93 12.20 23.41 3.34
CA SER A 93 11.67 24.64 2.76
C SER A 93 11.97 24.88 1.28
N SER A 94 12.91 24.14 0.67
CA SER A 94 13.36 24.37 -0.70
C SER A 94 12.34 23.87 -1.72
N ARG A 95 12.27 24.52 -2.89
CA ARG A 95 11.38 24.11 -3.99
C ARG A 95 11.74 22.71 -4.53
N GLU A 96 13.01 22.34 -4.46
CA GLU A 96 13.52 21.04 -4.87
C GLU A 96 12.96 19.92 -3.98
N ASP A 97 12.98 20.09 -2.66
CA ASP A 97 12.41 19.12 -1.71
C ASP A 97 10.89 18.97 -1.91
N LEU A 98 10.17 20.06 -2.23
CA LEU A 98 8.72 20.02 -2.50
C LEU A 98 8.38 19.30 -3.81
N VAL A 99 9.24 19.41 -4.84
CA VAL A 99 9.09 18.65 -6.08
C VAL A 99 9.34 17.16 -5.81
N GLU A 100 10.43 16.82 -5.12
CA GLU A 100 10.75 15.43 -4.72
C GLU A 100 9.57 14.79 -3.96
N LEU A 101 8.99 15.52 -3.00
CA LEU A 101 7.83 15.06 -2.23
C LEU A 101 6.54 14.99 -3.05
N THR A 102 6.31 15.93 -3.97
CA THR A 102 5.13 15.89 -4.84
C THR A 102 5.17 14.65 -5.74
N GLU A 103 6.33 14.35 -6.32
CA GLU A 103 6.52 13.14 -7.13
C GLU A 103 6.35 11.87 -6.29
N LEU A 104 6.88 11.84 -5.06
CA LEU A 104 6.70 10.66 -4.20
C LEU A 104 5.24 10.46 -3.73
N LEU A 105 4.47 11.55 -3.56
CA LEU A 105 3.10 11.51 -3.02
C LEU A 105 2.00 11.45 -4.08
N ARG A 106 2.26 11.93 -5.31
CA ARG A 106 1.30 12.00 -6.42
C ARG A 106 1.82 11.42 -7.73
N GLY A 107 3.10 11.12 -7.84
CA GLY A 107 3.71 10.57 -9.05
C GLY A 107 3.27 9.13 -9.32
N GLU A 108 3.85 8.55 -10.37
CA GLU A 108 3.53 7.19 -10.82
C GLU A 108 3.68 6.18 -9.67
N ALA A 109 2.71 5.27 -9.54
CA ALA A 109 2.60 4.35 -8.42
C ALA A 109 3.92 3.59 -8.14
N VAL A 110 4.25 3.42 -6.85
CA VAL A 110 5.43 2.65 -6.41
C VAL A 110 5.37 1.25 -7.00
N THR A 111 6.35 0.90 -7.84
CA THR A 111 6.43 -0.43 -8.45
C THR A 111 6.79 -1.46 -7.38
N VAL A 112 5.86 -2.37 -7.09
CA VAL A 112 6.13 -3.49 -6.17
C VAL A 112 6.32 -4.77 -6.97
N SER A 113 7.40 -5.49 -6.68
CA SER A 113 7.64 -6.81 -7.23
C SER A 113 6.59 -7.79 -6.68
N GLY A 114 5.82 -8.44 -7.55
CA GLY A 114 4.80 -9.45 -7.17
C GLY A 114 3.34 -9.14 -7.58
N GLY A 115 3.10 -7.98 -8.20
CA GLY A 115 1.81 -7.44 -8.69
C GLY A 115 0.71 -8.41 -9.14
N ALA A 116 1.07 -9.39 -9.96
CA ALA A 116 0.13 -10.09 -10.83
C ALA A 116 -0.78 -11.10 -10.11
N ALA A 117 -0.38 -11.62 -8.94
CA ALA A 117 -1.13 -12.69 -8.28
C ALA A 117 -2.40 -12.19 -7.56
N ALA A 118 -2.40 -10.95 -7.05
CA ALA A 118 -3.54 -10.41 -6.30
C ALA A 118 -4.76 -10.08 -7.19
N THR A 119 -4.55 -9.60 -8.40
CA THR A 119 -5.65 -9.25 -9.34
C THR A 119 -6.29 -10.48 -9.97
N ALA A 120 -5.55 -11.58 -10.10
CA ALA A 120 -6.07 -12.85 -10.62
C ALA A 120 -7.07 -13.55 -9.67
N ASN A 121 -7.08 -13.16 -8.40
CA ASN A 121 -7.90 -13.79 -7.35
C ASN A 121 -9.10 -12.93 -6.91
N ALA A 122 -9.32 -11.77 -7.53
CA ALA A 122 -10.48 -10.95 -7.25
C ALA A 122 -11.76 -11.66 -7.71
N PRO A 123 -12.79 -11.84 -6.85
CA PRO A 123 -14.05 -12.40 -7.28
C PRO A 123 -14.66 -11.49 -8.37
N ALA A 124 -14.95 -12.06 -9.53
CA ALA A 124 -15.67 -11.36 -10.59
C ALA A 124 -16.95 -10.75 -10.01
N PRO A 125 -17.28 -9.48 -10.30
CA PRO A 125 -18.53 -8.89 -9.84
C PRO A 125 -19.69 -9.75 -10.37
N PRO A 126 -20.74 -10.01 -9.56
CA PRO A 126 -21.90 -10.75 -10.03
C PRO A 126 -22.55 -9.93 -11.14
N GLY A 127 -22.31 -10.35 -12.38
CA GLY A 127 -23.01 -9.85 -13.54
C GLY A 127 -24.46 -10.26 -13.44
N GLY A 128 -25.36 -9.30 -13.55
CA GLY A 128 -26.76 -9.60 -13.79
C GLY A 128 -27.51 -8.35 -14.21
N PRO A 129 -28.79 -8.53 -14.59
CA PRO A 129 -29.33 -9.58 -15.46
C PRO A 129 -29.14 -9.27 -16.95
#